data_AF-A0A2U3L094-F1
#
_entry.id   AF-A0A2U3L094-F1
#
_cell.length_a   1.000
_cell.length_b   1.000
_cell.length_c   1.000
_cell.angle_alpha   90.00
_cell.angle_beta   90.00
_cell.angle_gamma   90.00
#
_symmetry.space_group_name_H-M   'P 1'
#
loop_
_entity.id
_entity.type
_entity.pdbx_description
1 polymer ?
#
loop_
_entity_poly.entity_id
_entity_poly.type
_entity_poly.pdbx_seq_one_letter_code
_entity_poly.pdbx_strand_id
1 'polypeptide(L)' 'MTQAQFARRIGITQSYLSALEHGGKEPGAAVLFAISKEFQKSVDWLLTGQTEK' A
#
# COMPACT_ATOMS: atom_id res chain seq x y z
N MET A 1 -12.07 -6.97 3.79
CA MET A 1 -11.86 -5.52 3.68
C MET A 1 -12.08 -5.13 2.24
N THR A 2 -12.88 -4.10 1.95
CA THR A 2 -13.02 -3.59 0.56
C THR A 2 -11.90 -2.60 0.23
N GLN A 3 -11.64 -2.37 -1.06
CA GLN A 3 -10.65 -1.39 -1.53
C GLN A 3 -10.94 0.02 -0.97
N ALA A 4 -12.21 0.44 -0.93
CA ALA A 4 -12.59 1.73 -0.36
C ALA A 4 -12.32 1.83 1.16
N GLN A 5 -12.58 0.75 1.90
CA GLN A 5 -12.27 0.69 3.33
C GLN A 5 -10.76 0.78 3.56
N PHE A 6 -9.96 0.06 2.77
CA PHE A 6 -8.51 0.06 2.90
C PHE A 6 -7.93 1.44 2.56
N ALA A 7 -8.32 2.02 1.43
CA ALA A 7 -7.88 3.36 1.02
C ALA A 7 -8.11 4.39 2.13
N ARG A 8 -9.29 4.36 2.77
CA ARG A 8 -9.59 5.23 3.90
C ARG A 8 -8.65 5.02 5.09
N ARG A 9 -8.28 3.77 5.41
CA ARG A 9 -7.36 3.47 6.52
C ARG A 9 -5.96 3.99 6.30
N ILE A 10 -5.46 3.92 5.06
CA ILE A 10 -4.12 4.43 4.69
C ILE A 10 -4.13 5.88 4.19
N GLY A 11 -5.26 6.58 4.32
CA GLY A 11 -5.36 8.02 4.04
C GLY A 11 -5.33 8.40 2.56
N ILE A 12 -5.77 7.52 1.65
CA ILE A 12 -5.84 7.81 0.21
C ILE A 12 -7.25 7.59 -0.36
N THR A 13 -7.47 8.03 -1.60
CA THR A 13 -8.73 7.75 -2.31
C THR A 13 -8.75 6.32 -2.85
N GLN A 14 -9.94 5.73 -2.95
CA GLN A 14 -10.10 4.41 -3.59
C GLN A 14 -9.57 4.40 -5.03
N SER A 15 -9.82 5.46 -5.80
CA SER A 15 -9.35 5.58 -7.19
C SER A 15 -7.82 5.58 -7.29
N TYR A 16 -7.12 6.22 -6.34
CA TYR A 16 -5.67 6.18 -6.30
C TYR A 16 -5.18 4.78 -5.94
N LEU A 17 -5.76 4.14 -4.92
CA LEU A 17 -5.43 2.75 -4.57
C LEU A 17 -5.62 1.80 -5.76
N SER A 18 -6.71 1.95 -6.52
CA SER A 18 -6.95 1.17 -7.73
C SER A 18 -5.86 1.40 -8.78
N ALA A 19 -5.44 2.64 -9.02
CA ALA A 19 -4.36 2.93 -9.95
C ALA A 19 -3.02 2.29 -9.52
N LEU A 20 -2.74 2.20 -8.20
CA LEU A 20 -1.57 1.51 -7.67
C LEU A 20 -1.64 -0.01 -7.95
N GLU A 21 -2.77 -0.65 -7.64
CA GLU A 21 -2.96 -2.09 -7.80
C GLU A 21 -2.87 -2.57 -9.27
N HIS A 22 -3.22 -1.70 -10.22
CA HIS A 22 -3.13 -2.00 -11.66
C HIS A 22 -1.81 -1.53 -12.30
N GLY A 23 -0.85 -1.02 -11.51
CA GLY A 23 0.43 -0.51 -12.02
C GLY A 23 0.32 0.77 -12.84
N GLY A 24 -0.82 1.47 -12.77
CA GLY A 24 -1.03 2.76 -13.45
C GLY A 24 -0.36 3.94 -12.73
N LYS A 25 0.03 3.76 -11.46
CA LYS A 25 0.80 4.72 -10.66
C LYS A 25 1.72 4.01 -9.68
N GLU A 26 2.79 4.69 -9.30
CA GLU A 26 3.69 4.27 -8.22
C GLU A 26 3.27 4.89 -6.87
N PRO A 27 3.42 4.17 -5.76
CA PRO A 27 3.15 4.69 -4.43
C PRO A 27 4.28 5.62 -3.96
N GLY A 28 3.91 6.78 -3.40
CA GLY A 28 4.88 7.62 -2.69
C GLY A 28 5.29 7.05 -1.34
N ALA A 29 6.36 7.58 -0.75
CA ALA A 29 6.89 7.11 0.54
C ALA A 29 5.86 7.14 1.69
N ALA A 30 4.98 8.14 1.73
CA ALA A 30 3.93 8.22 2.75
C ALA A 30 2.90 7.08 2.63
N VAL A 31 2.55 6.68 1.40
CA VAL A 31 1.64 5.56 1.14
C VAL A 31 2.29 4.25 1.53
N LEU A 32 3.54 4.03 1.12
CA LEU A 32 4.32 2.85 1.51
C LEU A 32 4.43 2.72 3.03
N PHE A 33 4.69 3.84 3.73
CA PHE A 33 4.75 3.85 5.19
C PHE A 33 3.39 3.55 5.84
N ALA A 34 2.29 4.10 5.32
CA ALA A 34 0.95 3.82 5.82
C ALA A 34 0.56 2.33 5.64
N ILE A 35 0.87 1.75 4.47
CA ILE A 35 0.66 0.32 4.20
C ILE A 35 1.51 -0.54 5.14
N SER A 36 2.78 -0.17 5.33
CA SER A 36 3.71 -0.83 6.26
C SER A 36 3.14 -0.88 7.67
N LYS A 37 2.56 0.22 8.16
CA LYS A 37 1.92 0.30 9.48
C LYS A 37 0.64 -0.52 9.58
N GLU A 38 -0.24 -0.47 8.58
CA GLU A 38 -1.51 -1.23 8.58
C GLU A 38 -1.26 -2.74 8.64
N PHE A 39 -0.28 -3.25 7.88
CA PHE A 39 -0.02 -4.69 7.77
C PHE A 39 1.16 -5.19 8.60
N GLN A 40 1.86 -4.31 9.30
CA GLN A 40 3.07 -4.63 10.07
C GLN A 40 4.12 -5.35 9.19
N LYS A 41 4.29 -4.87 7.96
CA LYS A 41 5.30 -5.35 7.00
C LYS A 41 6.35 -4.28 6.77
N SER A 42 7.60 -4.68 6.56
CA SER A 42 8.66 -3.74 6.20
C SER A 42 8.39 -3.13 4.82
N VAL A 43 8.88 -1.91 4.59
CA VAL A 43 8.81 -1.30 3.25
C VAL A 43 9.59 -2.14 2.23
N ASP A 44 10.68 -2.78 2.66
CA ASP A 44 11.42 -3.73 1.81
C ASP A 44 10.51 -4.87 1.33
N TRP A 45 9.78 -5.52 2.24
CA TRP A 45 8.82 -6.57 1.87
C TRP A 45 7.75 -6.06 0.89
N LEU A 46 7.28 -4.83 1.05
CA LEU A 46 6.29 -4.24 0.13
C LEU A 46 6.83 -4.01 -1.28
N LEU A 47 8.15 -3.78 -1.42
CA LEU A 47 8.79 -3.52 -2.71
C LEU A 47 9.30 -4.80 -3.39
N THR A 48 9.71 -5.80 -2.60
CA THR A 48 10.39 -7.00 -3.11
C THR A 48 9.55 -8.26 -3.02
N GLY A 49 8.55 -8.31 -2.13
CA GLY A 49 7.78 -9.50 -1.79
C GLY A 49 8.58 -10.57 -1.04
N GLN A 50 9.84 -10.31 -0.68
CA GLN A 50 10.71 -11.27 -0.02
C GLN A 50 10.51 -11.20 1.50
N THR A 51 10.12 -12.31 2.11
CA THR A 51 10.15 -12.43 3.58
C THR A 51 11.60 -12.64 4.03
N GLU A 52 11.99 -11.94 5.10
CA GLU A 52 13.26 -12.22 5.79
C GLU A 52 13.34 -13.73 6.10
N LYS A 53 14.48 -14.35 5.82
CA LYS A 53 14.71 -15.80 5.99
C LYS A 53 14.78 -16.20 7.45
#